data_AF-A0A250X9H9-F1
#
_entry.id   AF-A0A250X9H9-F1
#
_cell.length_a   1.000
_cell.length_b   1.000
_cell.length_c   1.000
_cell.angle_alpha   90.00
_cell.angle_beta   90.00
_cell.angle_gamma   90.00
#
_symmetry.space_group_name_H-M   'P 1'
#
loop_
_entity.id
_entity.type
_entity.pdbx_description
1 polymer ?
#
loop_
_entity_poly.entity_id
_entity_poly.type
_entity_poly.pdbx_seq_one_letter_code
_entity_poly.pdbx_strand_id
1 'polypeptide(L)'
;MWLVAFFYIVFLLVLLCHVIPKWRMFTRRQARRHRIAGFLLLLWLISGGLELAIYRASPTIPPILYQTILGALGLATTLTAASDFSSHRKIRNPASGALDVQATITVYEMVEHSFYQGLNLVQILYLHALQLLTCCESRYHMSLKLCLLMLATAPWLVRSRFPINRFSANYRDSRSASTLIGVLYRMKKYQYLLYKHALLHGLNVTLALSRASCSENVTLATASGLKVSLPNSMDFRLYWISLNAAYVLEFFLQTLVKRGYMKQGVMLCLNQLLMVASTAPALWVLKHVSAYIAATSFVLNLLFGKGRGNDFVNVMLLLLPSYFLISF
;
A
#
# COMPACT_ATOMS: atom_id res chain seq x y z
N MET A 1 -5.92 3.69 -18.17
CA MET A 1 -6.53 3.61 -16.82
C MET A 1 -7.73 2.68 -16.80
N TRP A 2 -8.62 2.73 -17.79
CA TRP A 2 -9.70 1.74 -17.97
C TRP A 2 -9.26 0.27 -17.96
N LEU A 3 -8.18 -0.06 -18.68
CA LEU A 3 -7.64 -1.43 -18.67
C LEU A 3 -7.21 -1.89 -17.26
N VAL A 4 -6.70 -0.97 -16.44
CA VAL A 4 -6.27 -1.27 -15.06
C VAL A 4 -7.47 -1.49 -14.15
N ALA A 5 -8.49 -0.62 -14.27
CA ALA A 5 -9.75 -0.80 -13.56
C ALA A 5 -10.40 -2.14 -13.95
N PHE A 6 -10.36 -2.51 -15.24
CA PHE A 6 -10.81 -3.81 -15.72
C PHE A 6 -10.08 -4.97 -15.03
N PHE A 7 -8.73 -4.95 -14.97
CA PHE A 7 -7.99 -6.00 -14.26
C PHE A 7 -8.37 -6.10 -12.78
N TYR A 8 -8.58 -4.96 -12.11
CA TYR A 8 -9.02 -4.94 -10.71
C TYR A 8 -10.44 -5.50 -10.54
N ILE A 9 -11.37 -5.17 -11.43
CA ILE A 9 -12.74 -5.70 -11.44
C ILE A 9 -12.73 -7.20 -11.70
N VAL A 10 -11.98 -7.68 -12.69
CA VAL A 10 -11.82 -9.11 -12.98
C VAL A 10 -11.26 -9.85 -11.77
N PHE A 11 -10.25 -9.28 -11.11
CA PHE A 11 -9.71 -9.83 -9.86
C PHE A 11 -10.80 -9.97 -8.79
N LEU A 12 -11.62 -8.94 -8.56
CA LEU A 12 -12.71 -8.98 -7.58
C LEU A 12 -13.78 -10.01 -7.95
N LEU A 13 -14.17 -10.09 -9.23
CA LEU A 13 -15.18 -11.04 -9.70
C LEU A 13 -14.72 -12.49 -9.48
N VAL A 14 -13.50 -12.82 -9.90
CA VAL A 14 -12.95 -14.18 -9.72
C VAL A 14 -12.79 -14.51 -8.23
N LEU A 15 -12.37 -13.54 -7.40
CA LEU A 15 -12.34 -13.70 -5.95
C LEU A 15 -13.73 -14.02 -5.39
N LEU A 16 -14.75 -13.27 -5.80
CA LEU A 16 -16.13 -13.45 -5.33
C LEU A 16 -16.72 -14.80 -5.73
N CYS A 17 -16.42 -15.30 -6.93
CA CYS A 17 -16.81 -16.65 -7.35
C CYS A 17 -16.31 -17.75 -6.40
N HIS A 18 -15.17 -17.55 -5.73
CA HIS A 18 -14.65 -18.49 -4.74
C HIS A 18 -15.17 -18.23 -3.33
N VAL A 19 -15.39 -16.96 -2.98
CA VAL A 19 -15.80 -16.53 -1.64
C VAL A 19 -17.29 -16.76 -1.38
N ILE A 20 -18.17 -16.41 -2.32
CA ILE A 20 -19.64 -16.46 -2.15
C ILE A 20 -20.13 -17.88 -1.85
N PRO A 21 -19.73 -18.93 -2.60
CA PRO A 21 -20.17 -20.30 -2.29
C PRO A 21 -19.70 -20.80 -0.93
N LYS A 22 -18.66 -20.17 -0.36
CA LYS A 22 -18.04 -20.54 0.91
C LYS A 22 -18.27 -19.48 2.01
N TRP A 23 -19.31 -18.66 1.90
CA TRP A 23 -19.61 -17.55 2.82
C TRP A 23 -19.65 -17.95 4.31
N ARG A 24 -20.01 -19.21 4.62
CA ARG A 24 -19.95 -19.79 5.98
C ARG A 24 -18.57 -19.72 6.62
N MET A 25 -17.52 -19.45 5.85
CA MET A 25 -16.20 -19.15 6.42
C MET A 25 -16.21 -17.87 7.26
N PHE A 26 -17.10 -16.90 7.03
CA PHE A 26 -17.14 -15.69 7.85
C PHE A 26 -17.93 -15.84 9.15
N THR A 27 -18.73 -16.91 9.30
CA THR A 27 -19.61 -17.11 10.46
C THR A 27 -19.07 -18.06 11.52
N ARG A 28 -17.91 -18.68 11.31
CA ARG A 28 -17.30 -19.60 12.29
C ARG A 28 -16.88 -18.86 13.57
N ARG A 29 -17.03 -19.54 14.72
CA ARG A 29 -16.68 -18.98 16.05
C ARG A 29 -15.17 -18.72 16.24
N GLN A 30 -14.31 -19.58 15.69
CA GLN A 30 -12.85 -19.41 15.80
C GLN A 30 -12.38 -18.22 14.95
N ALA A 31 -11.54 -17.36 15.52
CA ALA A 31 -11.01 -16.14 14.89
C ALA A 31 -12.12 -15.19 14.38
N ARG A 32 -13.20 -15.05 15.17
CA ARG A 32 -14.39 -14.27 14.80
C ARG A 32 -14.06 -12.80 14.53
N ARG A 33 -13.16 -12.19 15.31
CA ARG A 33 -12.78 -10.78 15.15
C ARG A 33 -12.10 -10.55 13.81
N HIS A 34 -11.12 -11.40 13.47
CA HIS A 34 -10.45 -11.34 12.18
C HIS A 34 -11.40 -11.58 11.01
N ARG A 35 -12.31 -12.57 11.12
CA ARG A 35 -13.29 -12.85 10.05
C ARG A 35 -14.23 -11.67 9.80
N ILE A 36 -14.73 -11.02 10.85
CA ILE A 36 -15.57 -9.83 10.71
C ILE A 36 -14.79 -8.69 10.07
N ALA A 37 -13.58 -8.39 10.57
CA ALA A 37 -12.73 -7.33 10.00
C ALA A 37 -12.42 -7.58 8.52
N GLY A 38 -12.04 -8.81 8.17
CA GLY A 38 -11.76 -9.20 6.78
C GLY A 38 -13.00 -9.15 5.88
N PHE A 39 -14.18 -9.50 6.41
CA PHE A 39 -15.44 -9.39 5.67
C PHE A 39 -15.80 -7.92 5.39
N LEU A 40 -15.71 -7.06 6.40
CA LEU A 40 -15.94 -5.62 6.25
C LEU A 40 -14.96 -4.99 5.26
N LEU A 41 -13.67 -5.35 5.34
CA LEU A 41 -12.66 -4.92 4.38
C LEU A 41 -13.01 -5.36 2.95
N LEU A 42 -13.43 -6.62 2.76
CA LEU A 42 -13.81 -7.12 1.45
C LEU A 42 -15.01 -6.36 0.88
N LEU A 43 -16.05 -6.11 1.68
CA LEU A 43 -17.18 -5.29 1.28
C LEU A 43 -16.75 -3.87 0.89
N TRP A 44 -15.83 -3.26 1.64
CA TRP A 44 -15.32 -1.92 1.37
C TRP A 44 -14.46 -1.85 0.09
N LEU A 45 -13.69 -2.90 -0.21
CA LEU A 45 -12.95 -3.02 -1.47
C LEU A 45 -13.88 -3.20 -2.67
N ILE A 46 -14.97 -3.94 -2.51
CA ILE A 46 -15.99 -4.11 -3.55
C ILE A 46 -16.72 -2.80 -3.80
N SER A 47 -17.13 -2.07 -2.75
CA SER A 47 -17.82 -0.79 -2.93
C SER A 47 -16.98 0.22 -3.72
N GLY A 48 -15.68 0.33 -3.41
CA GLY A 48 -14.78 1.17 -4.20
C GLY A 48 -14.56 0.67 -5.63
N GLY A 49 -14.49 -0.65 -5.83
CA GLY A 49 -14.42 -1.24 -7.17
C GLY A 49 -15.65 -0.95 -8.02
N LEU A 50 -16.85 -1.05 -7.43
CA LEU A 50 -18.11 -0.71 -8.10
C LEU A 50 -18.19 0.78 -8.43
N GLU A 51 -17.73 1.64 -7.52
CA GLU A 51 -17.72 3.08 -7.75
C GLU A 51 -16.79 3.47 -8.91
N LEU A 52 -15.62 2.82 -9.02
CA LEU A 52 -14.72 2.95 -10.16
C LEU A 52 -15.32 2.43 -11.46
N ALA A 53 -16.11 1.35 -11.40
CA ALA A 53 -16.77 0.76 -12.57
C ALA A 53 -17.90 1.65 -13.12
N ILE A 54 -18.66 2.31 -12.23
CA ILE A 54 -19.82 3.15 -12.59
C ILE A 54 -19.38 4.55 -13.08
N TYR A 55 -18.07 4.87 -13.06
CA TYR A 55 -17.48 6.13 -13.52
C TYR A 55 -18.27 7.36 -13.06
N ARG A 56 -18.45 7.48 -11.74
CA ARG A 56 -19.15 8.64 -11.18
C ARG A 56 -18.20 9.82 -11.07
N ALA A 57 -18.55 10.92 -11.74
CA ALA A 57 -17.87 12.20 -11.60
C ALA A 57 -17.89 12.72 -10.14
N SER A 58 -18.96 12.39 -9.40
CA SER A 58 -19.11 12.69 -7.98
C SER A 58 -19.14 11.40 -7.16
N PRO A 59 -18.14 11.15 -6.30
CA PRO A 59 -18.13 9.96 -5.47
C PRO A 59 -19.29 9.98 -4.48
N THR A 60 -19.93 8.82 -4.25
CA THR A 60 -21.02 8.71 -3.26
C THR A 60 -20.51 8.87 -1.84
N ILE A 61 -19.30 8.39 -1.58
CA ILE A 61 -18.62 8.49 -0.30
C ILE A 61 -17.48 9.50 -0.46
N PRO A 62 -17.36 10.51 0.41
CA PRO A 62 -16.23 11.45 0.35
C PRO A 62 -14.89 10.70 0.29
N PRO A 63 -13.96 11.04 -0.63
CA PRO A 63 -12.73 10.28 -0.84
C PRO A 63 -11.88 10.12 0.43
N ILE A 64 -11.77 11.17 1.24
CA ILE A 64 -11.08 11.13 2.54
C ILE A 64 -11.67 10.06 3.47
N LEU A 65 -13.00 9.98 3.54
CA LEU A 65 -13.70 9.00 4.38
C LEU A 65 -13.46 7.59 3.84
N TYR A 66 -13.63 7.41 2.53
CA TYR A 66 -13.42 6.11 1.88
C TYR A 66 -12.01 5.57 2.12
N GLN A 67 -10.99 6.38 1.85
CA GLN A 67 -9.60 5.96 1.91
C GLN A 67 -9.09 5.77 3.35
N THR A 68 -9.59 6.59 4.30
CA THR A 68 -9.27 6.44 5.73
C THR A 68 -9.89 5.16 6.29
N ILE A 69 -11.16 4.89 6.01
CA ILE A 69 -11.83 3.65 6.43
C ILE A 69 -11.12 2.44 5.80
N LEU A 70 -10.72 2.52 4.53
CA LEU A 70 -10.00 1.43 3.88
C LEU A 70 -8.68 1.10 4.60
N GLY A 71 -7.88 2.11 4.93
CA GLY A 71 -6.64 1.91 5.69
C GLY A 71 -6.89 1.37 7.11
N ALA A 72 -7.91 1.89 7.80
CA ALA A 72 -8.29 1.42 9.13
C ALA A 72 -8.76 -0.04 9.12
N LEU A 73 -9.57 -0.44 8.13
CA LEU A 73 -10.01 -1.83 7.96
C LEU A 73 -8.84 -2.76 7.61
N GLY A 74 -7.90 -2.32 6.77
CA GLY A 74 -6.68 -3.05 6.47
C GLY A 74 -5.82 -3.30 7.71
N LEU A 75 -5.62 -2.27 8.53
CA LEU A 75 -4.92 -2.35 9.80
C LEU A 75 -5.66 -3.26 10.80
N ALA A 76 -6.98 -3.09 10.96
CA ALA A 76 -7.78 -3.93 11.84
C ALA A 76 -7.72 -5.40 11.43
N THR A 77 -7.80 -5.70 10.13
CA THR A 77 -7.75 -7.07 9.60
C THR A 77 -6.43 -7.76 9.93
N THR A 78 -5.31 -7.04 9.81
CA THR A 78 -3.97 -7.59 10.08
C THR A 78 -3.68 -7.73 11.58
N LEU A 79 -4.07 -6.74 12.41
CA LEU A 79 -3.92 -6.82 13.86
C LEU A 79 -4.79 -7.92 14.48
N THR A 80 -6.04 -8.03 14.05
CA THR A 80 -6.93 -9.11 14.52
C THR A 80 -6.43 -10.47 14.07
N ALA A 81 -5.79 -10.60 12.89
CA ALA A 81 -5.14 -11.84 12.48
C ALA A 81 -4.00 -12.23 13.44
N ALA A 82 -3.11 -11.28 13.77
CA ALA A 82 -1.99 -11.51 14.66
C ALA A 82 -2.43 -11.92 16.08
N SER A 83 -3.56 -11.38 16.54
CA SER A 83 -4.16 -11.72 17.84
C SER A 83 -4.85 -13.09 17.82
N ASP A 84 -5.76 -13.29 16.87
CA ASP A 84 -6.61 -14.50 16.81
C ASP A 84 -5.82 -15.77 16.43
N PHE A 85 -4.69 -15.63 15.70
CA PHE A 85 -3.79 -16.72 15.32
C PHE A 85 -2.47 -16.72 16.10
N SER A 86 -2.48 -16.23 17.34
CA SER A 86 -1.29 -16.17 18.21
C SER A 86 -0.58 -17.52 18.41
N SER A 87 -1.27 -18.65 18.22
CA SER A 87 -0.68 -19.99 18.22
C SER A 87 0.38 -20.20 17.13
N HIS A 88 0.35 -19.43 16.04
CA HIS A 88 1.36 -19.45 14.98
C HIS A 88 2.69 -18.81 15.41
N ARG A 89 2.82 -18.28 16.64
CA ARG A 89 4.11 -17.77 17.18
C ARG A 89 5.22 -18.83 17.20
N LYS A 90 4.86 -20.11 17.29
CA LYS A 90 5.81 -21.24 17.31
C LYS A 90 6.42 -21.51 15.93
N ILE A 91 5.79 -21.04 14.86
CA ILE A 91 6.26 -21.23 13.48
C ILE A 91 7.12 -20.02 13.12
N ARG A 92 8.41 -20.25 12.79
CA ARG A 92 9.33 -19.21 12.35
C ARG A 92 9.70 -19.43 10.89
N ASN A 93 9.39 -18.45 10.05
CA ASN A 93 9.84 -18.41 8.66
C ASN A 93 10.79 -17.22 8.50
N PRO A 94 12.07 -17.43 8.13
CA PRO A 94 13.01 -16.33 7.90
C PRO A 94 12.73 -15.57 6.58
N ALA A 95 11.92 -16.16 5.71
CA ALA A 95 11.57 -15.63 4.40
C ALA A 95 10.16 -15.01 4.40
N SER A 96 9.94 -13.98 3.59
CA SER A 96 8.69 -13.20 3.57
C SER A 96 7.82 -13.60 2.40
N GLY A 97 6.56 -13.91 2.65
CA GLY A 97 5.53 -14.03 1.62
C GLY A 97 4.83 -15.38 1.60
N ALA A 98 3.72 -15.41 0.87
CA ALA A 98 2.72 -16.46 1.02
C ALA A 98 2.35 -17.12 -0.32
N LEU A 99 3.27 -17.09 -1.30
CA LEU A 99 2.99 -17.62 -2.64
C LEU A 99 3.17 -19.14 -2.74
N ASP A 100 3.80 -19.81 -1.78
CA ASP A 100 4.01 -21.26 -1.83
C ASP A 100 2.89 -22.00 -1.09
N VAL A 101 2.41 -23.13 -1.62
CA VAL A 101 1.38 -23.98 -0.97
C VAL A 101 1.82 -24.44 0.41
N GLN A 102 3.12 -24.60 0.66
CA GLN A 102 3.67 -25.02 1.95
C GLN A 102 3.81 -23.84 2.92
N ALA A 103 3.89 -22.60 2.44
CA ALA A 103 4.07 -21.42 3.28
C ALA A 103 2.87 -21.21 4.23
N THR A 104 3.18 -21.08 5.52
CA THR A 104 2.21 -20.72 6.55
C THR A 104 2.53 -19.31 7.03
N ILE A 105 1.51 -18.45 7.01
CA ILE A 105 1.65 -17.06 7.44
C ILE A 105 1.90 -17.04 8.95
N THR A 106 3.03 -16.46 9.32
CA THR A 106 3.47 -16.36 10.72
C THR A 106 2.87 -15.12 11.40
N VAL A 107 2.80 -15.15 12.75
CA VAL A 107 2.41 -13.95 13.51
C VAL A 107 3.35 -12.79 13.25
N TYR A 108 4.64 -13.07 13.07
CA TYR A 108 5.64 -12.06 12.74
C TYR A 108 5.35 -11.36 11.40
N GLU A 109 4.93 -12.10 10.37
CA GLU A 109 4.49 -11.53 9.09
C GLU A 109 3.19 -10.72 9.25
N MET A 110 2.22 -11.20 10.03
CA MET A 110 0.99 -10.46 10.29
C MET A 110 1.26 -9.12 10.99
N VAL A 111 2.13 -9.12 12.00
CA VAL A 111 2.54 -7.90 12.73
C VAL A 111 3.32 -6.96 11.82
N GLU A 112 4.24 -7.48 11.00
CA GLU A 112 4.96 -6.67 10.00
C GLU A 112 3.99 -6.04 8.98
N HIS A 113 3.00 -6.78 8.49
CA HIS A 113 1.98 -6.21 7.58
C HIS A 113 1.10 -5.17 8.26
N SER A 114 0.79 -5.33 9.55
CA SER A 114 0.04 -4.31 10.30
C SER A 114 0.80 -2.98 10.37
N PHE A 115 2.13 -3.02 10.52
CA PHE A 115 2.96 -1.82 10.44
C PHE A 115 2.83 -1.10 9.10
N TYR A 116 2.93 -1.81 7.98
CA TYR A 116 2.79 -1.21 6.65
C TYR A 116 1.37 -0.71 6.36
N GLN A 117 0.34 -1.38 6.87
CA GLN A 117 -1.03 -0.86 6.80
C GLN A 117 -1.20 0.43 7.61
N GLY A 118 -0.56 0.50 8.78
CA GLY A 118 -0.48 1.73 9.56
C GLY A 118 0.21 2.85 8.79
N LEU A 119 1.32 2.56 8.09
CA LEU A 119 1.99 3.54 7.23
C LEU A 119 1.09 4.03 6.10
N ASN A 120 0.34 3.16 5.44
CA ASN A 120 -0.63 3.57 4.42
C ASN A 120 -1.69 4.51 5.00
N LEU A 121 -2.26 4.17 6.17
CA LEU A 121 -3.23 5.03 6.85
C LEU A 121 -2.65 6.40 7.20
N VAL A 122 -1.45 6.44 7.76
CA VAL A 122 -0.75 7.69 8.08
C VAL A 122 -0.48 8.50 6.81
N GLN A 123 -0.05 7.85 5.73
CA GLN A 123 0.23 8.51 4.45
C GLN A 123 -1.03 9.16 3.89
N ILE A 124 -2.18 8.49 3.87
CA ILE A 124 -3.37 9.10 3.26
C ILE A 124 -3.93 10.26 4.08
N LEU A 125 -3.88 10.15 5.41
CA LEU A 125 -4.23 11.26 6.30
C LEU A 125 -3.31 12.45 6.05
N TYR A 126 -2.01 12.20 5.88
CA TYR A 126 -1.03 13.22 5.52
C TYR A 126 -1.35 13.89 4.18
N LEU A 127 -1.67 13.13 3.13
CA LEU A 127 -2.00 13.69 1.81
C LEU A 127 -3.26 14.56 1.83
N HIS A 128 -4.29 14.17 2.57
CA HIS A 128 -5.50 15.00 2.75
C HIS A 128 -5.22 16.22 3.62
N ALA A 129 -4.41 16.11 4.67
CA ALA A 129 -3.99 17.26 5.47
C ALA A 129 -3.20 18.28 4.64
N LEU A 130 -2.30 17.82 3.76
CA LEU A 130 -1.60 18.68 2.81
C LEU A 130 -2.58 19.39 1.86
N GLN A 131 -3.60 18.69 1.36
CA GLN A 131 -4.61 19.31 0.51
C GLN A 131 -5.32 20.46 1.25
N LEU A 132 -5.76 20.23 2.49
CA LEU A 132 -6.42 21.25 3.30
C LEU A 132 -5.52 22.47 3.54
N LEU A 133 -4.23 22.24 3.85
CA LEU A 133 -3.26 23.31 4.01
C LEU A 133 -3.03 24.08 2.71
N THR A 134 -3.10 23.44 1.54
CA THR A 134 -2.82 24.13 0.28
C THR A 134 -3.98 25.02 -0.16
N CYS A 135 -5.19 24.82 0.38
CA CYS A 135 -6.37 25.65 0.08
C CYS A 135 -6.46 26.93 0.93
N CYS A 136 -5.77 27.00 2.06
CA CYS A 136 -5.68 28.21 2.87
C CYS A 136 -4.45 29.01 2.42
N GLU A 137 -4.47 30.33 2.55
CA GLU A 137 -3.34 31.21 2.21
C GLU A 137 -2.74 31.76 3.51
N SER A 138 -1.57 31.26 3.90
CA SER A 138 -0.92 31.53 5.19
C SER A 138 0.61 31.50 5.08
N ARG A 139 1.26 32.46 5.75
CA ARG A 139 2.73 32.55 5.80
C ARG A 139 3.43 31.31 6.39
N TYR A 140 2.70 30.46 7.11
CA TYR A 140 3.26 29.29 7.81
C TYR A 140 3.14 27.95 7.04
N HIS A 141 2.70 27.96 5.78
CA HIS A 141 2.44 26.71 5.06
C HIS A 141 3.65 25.79 4.95
N MET A 142 4.84 26.31 4.65
CA MET A 142 6.01 25.44 4.48
C MET A 142 6.38 24.74 5.78
N SER A 143 6.46 25.47 6.90
CA SER A 143 6.77 24.90 8.21
C SER A 143 5.74 23.86 8.65
N LEU A 144 4.45 24.10 8.39
CA LEU A 144 3.39 23.14 8.69
C LEU A 144 3.45 21.89 7.79
N LYS A 145 3.71 22.03 6.49
CA LYS A 145 3.90 20.90 5.57
C LYS A 145 5.09 20.03 5.98
N LEU A 146 6.19 20.67 6.40
CA LEU A 146 7.37 19.97 6.93
C LEU A 146 7.04 19.26 8.25
N CYS A 147 6.34 19.90 9.19
CA CYS A 147 5.89 19.27 10.42
C CYS A 147 4.99 18.05 10.15
N LEU A 148 4.03 18.17 9.23
CA LEU A 148 3.20 17.05 8.80
C LEU A 148 4.01 15.92 8.18
N LEU A 149 5.05 16.24 7.39
CA LEU A 149 5.96 15.24 6.83
C LEU A 149 6.74 14.52 7.94
N MET A 150 7.20 15.26 8.96
CA MET A 150 7.85 14.67 10.15
C MET A 150 6.93 13.68 10.84
N LEU A 151 5.68 14.09 11.09
CA LEU A 151 4.66 13.24 11.71
C LEU A 151 4.34 12.01 10.86
N ALA A 152 4.22 12.17 9.54
CA ALA A 152 3.97 11.07 8.61
C ALA A 152 5.14 10.08 8.53
N THR A 153 6.36 10.56 8.81
CA THR A 153 7.59 9.75 8.81
C THR A 153 7.89 9.14 10.19
N ALA A 154 7.34 9.70 11.28
CA ALA A 154 7.60 9.28 12.66
C ALA A 154 7.38 7.78 12.94
N PRO A 155 6.42 7.05 12.32
CA PRO A 155 6.29 5.61 12.54
C PRO A 155 7.56 4.82 12.24
N TRP A 156 8.44 5.32 11.37
CA TRP A 156 9.73 4.67 11.09
C TRP A 156 10.70 4.70 12.28
N LEU A 157 10.55 5.63 13.24
CA LEU A 157 11.36 5.67 14.47
C LEU A 157 11.21 4.40 15.32
N VAL A 158 10.04 3.76 15.25
CA VAL A 158 9.76 2.52 15.97
C VAL A 158 9.87 1.27 15.08
N ARG A 159 10.33 1.39 13.82
CA ARG A 159 10.44 0.25 12.88
C ARG A 159 11.27 -0.89 13.45
N SER A 160 12.31 -0.59 14.22
CA SER A 160 13.18 -1.59 14.86
C SER A 160 12.46 -2.50 15.85
N ARG A 161 11.32 -2.06 16.41
CA ARG A 161 10.47 -2.86 17.31
C ARG A 161 9.59 -3.86 16.56
N PHE A 162 9.48 -3.73 15.25
CA PHE A 162 8.67 -4.62 14.41
C PHE A 162 9.52 -5.73 13.77
N PRO A 163 8.94 -6.90 13.51
CA PRO A 163 9.65 -8.02 12.88
C PRO A 163 10.21 -7.63 11.51
N ILE A 164 11.29 -8.32 11.10
CA ILE A 164 11.94 -8.06 9.81
C ILE A 164 12.09 -9.38 9.07
N ASN A 165 11.17 -9.65 8.14
CA ASN A 165 11.33 -10.77 7.22
C ASN A 165 12.06 -10.31 5.95
N ARG A 166 12.91 -11.18 5.39
CA ARG A 166 13.75 -10.84 4.23
C ARG A 166 13.19 -11.50 2.97
N PHE A 167 12.72 -10.69 2.02
CA PHE A 167 12.36 -11.18 0.68
C PHE A 167 13.51 -11.90 -0.04
N SER A 168 14.77 -11.49 0.19
CA SER A 168 15.95 -12.13 -0.39
C SER A 168 16.22 -13.53 0.15
N ALA A 169 15.59 -13.93 1.25
CA ALA A 169 15.69 -15.29 1.75
C ALA A 169 14.88 -16.29 0.90
N ASN A 170 13.88 -15.83 0.11
CA ASN A 170 13.03 -16.72 -0.70
C ASN A 170 13.72 -17.33 -1.94
N TYR A 171 14.87 -16.80 -2.35
CA TYR A 171 15.54 -17.21 -3.60
C TYR A 171 17.07 -17.32 -3.43
N ARG A 172 17.52 -17.72 -2.24
CA ARG A 172 18.92 -18.09 -2.03
C ARG A 172 19.33 -19.32 -2.84
N ASP A 173 18.38 -20.20 -3.12
CA ASP A 173 18.59 -21.36 -3.99
C ASP A 173 18.36 -20.98 -5.46
N SER A 174 19.41 -21.08 -6.27
CA SER A 174 19.37 -20.72 -7.70
C SER A 174 18.32 -21.50 -8.51
N ARG A 175 18.02 -22.75 -8.10
CA ARG A 175 16.98 -23.60 -8.70
C ARG A 175 15.56 -23.12 -8.38
N SER A 176 15.31 -22.52 -7.20
CA SER A 176 13.98 -21.97 -6.87
C SER A 176 13.78 -20.59 -7.49
N ALA A 177 14.86 -19.87 -7.78
CA ALA A 177 14.85 -18.52 -8.31
C ALA A 177 14.29 -18.42 -9.75
N SER A 178 14.42 -19.45 -10.58
CA SER A 178 13.87 -19.47 -11.96
C SER A 178 12.42 -19.96 -12.05
N THR A 179 11.87 -20.50 -10.96
CA THR A 179 10.46 -20.92 -10.92
C THR A 179 9.52 -19.72 -11.03
N LEU A 180 8.29 -19.94 -11.50
CA LEU A 180 7.26 -18.89 -11.55
C LEU A 180 7.11 -18.19 -10.19
N ILE A 181 7.09 -18.95 -9.09
CA ILE A 181 6.99 -18.41 -7.73
C ILE A 181 8.22 -17.55 -7.39
N GLY A 182 9.42 -18.00 -7.72
CA GLY A 182 10.66 -17.23 -7.54
C GLY A 182 10.67 -15.91 -8.33
N VAL A 183 10.20 -15.93 -9.57
CA VAL A 183 10.03 -14.72 -10.40
C VAL A 183 9.04 -13.75 -9.74
N LEU A 184 7.88 -14.24 -9.31
CA LEU A 184 6.86 -13.41 -8.64
C LEU A 184 7.39 -12.79 -7.35
N TYR A 185 8.16 -13.53 -6.53
CA TYR A 185 8.79 -12.97 -5.34
C TYR A 185 9.78 -11.84 -5.65
N ARG A 186 10.56 -11.95 -6.73
CA ARG A 186 11.44 -10.84 -7.16
C ARG A 186 10.64 -9.63 -7.61
N MET A 187 9.61 -9.85 -8.44
CA MET A 187 8.73 -8.77 -8.89
C MET A 187 8.08 -8.04 -7.70
N LYS A 188 7.56 -8.78 -6.71
CA LYS A 188 7.02 -8.19 -5.47
C LYS A 188 8.05 -7.40 -4.68
N LYS A 189 9.29 -7.87 -4.61
CA LYS A 189 10.38 -7.11 -3.97
C LYS A 189 10.65 -5.79 -4.70
N TYR A 190 10.68 -5.78 -6.03
CA TYR A 190 10.86 -4.54 -6.80
C TYR A 190 9.67 -3.59 -6.65
N GLN A 191 8.45 -4.12 -6.66
CA GLN A 191 7.24 -3.36 -6.34
C GLN A 191 7.35 -2.72 -4.95
N TYR A 192 7.76 -3.47 -3.93
CA TYR A 192 8.00 -2.93 -2.59
C TYR A 192 9.02 -1.79 -2.59
N LEU A 193 10.15 -1.93 -3.30
CA LEU A 193 11.16 -0.87 -3.40
C LEU A 193 10.60 0.39 -4.08
N LEU A 194 9.84 0.21 -5.16
CA LEU A 194 9.14 1.30 -5.85
C LEU A 194 8.16 2.00 -4.90
N TYR A 195 7.32 1.24 -4.21
CA TYR A 195 6.34 1.79 -3.27
C TYR A 195 7.02 2.56 -2.14
N LYS A 196 8.05 1.98 -1.52
CA LYS A 196 8.76 2.60 -0.41
C LYS A 196 9.48 3.89 -0.82
N HIS A 197 10.33 3.83 -1.85
CA HIS A 197 11.23 4.95 -2.15
C HIS A 197 10.58 6.02 -3.02
N ALA A 198 9.80 5.63 -4.02
CA ALA A 198 9.18 6.60 -4.91
C ALA A 198 7.82 7.06 -4.38
N LEU A 199 6.93 6.14 -3.99
CA LEU A 199 5.52 6.46 -3.75
C LEU A 199 5.19 6.77 -2.29
N LEU A 200 6.07 6.40 -1.35
CA LEU A 200 5.97 6.79 0.06
C LEU A 200 6.93 7.94 0.35
N HIS A 201 8.24 7.69 0.40
CA HIS A 201 9.19 8.74 0.75
C HIS A 201 9.29 9.83 -0.34
N GLY A 202 9.47 9.43 -1.60
CA GLY A 202 9.61 10.36 -2.72
C GLY A 202 8.39 11.26 -2.87
N LEU A 203 7.19 10.68 -2.92
CA LEU A 203 5.93 11.42 -3.03
C LEU A 203 5.72 12.36 -1.83
N ASN A 204 5.87 11.87 -0.61
CA ASN A 204 5.62 12.69 0.58
C ASN A 204 6.58 13.89 0.63
N VAL A 205 7.88 13.68 0.38
CA VAL A 205 8.85 14.79 0.38
C VAL A 205 8.62 15.75 -0.79
N THR A 206 8.31 15.24 -1.98
CA THR A 206 8.00 16.08 -3.15
C THR A 206 6.82 17.01 -2.86
N LEU A 207 5.75 16.47 -2.28
CA LEU A 207 4.54 17.25 -1.97
C LEU A 207 4.75 18.21 -0.79
N ALA A 208 5.57 17.84 0.21
CA ALA A 208 5.93 18.71 1.32
C ALA A 208 6.67 19.97 0.84
N LEU A 209 7.64 19.78 -0.07
CA LEU A 209 8.50 20.83 -0.59
C LEU A 209 7.89 21.60 -1.76
N SER A 210 6.78 21.11 -2.31
CA SER A 210 6.09 21.77 -3.41
C SER A 210 5.59 23.15 -2.98
N ARG A 211 6.14 24.18 -3.64
CA ARG A 211 5.78 25.60 -3.46
C ARG A 211 4.48 26.02 -4.13
N ALA A 212 3.77 25.11 -4.82
CA ALA A 212 2.60 25.49 -5.59
C ALA A 212 1.54 26.20 -4.73
N SER A 213 1.36 27.49 -4.98
CA SER A 213 0.17 28.25 -4.63
C SER A 213 -1.00 27.66 -5.43
N CYS A 214 -2.05 27.16 -4.77
CA CYS A 214 -3.40 26.79 -5.25
C CYS A 214 -3.62 26.35 -6.72
N SER A 215 -2.61 25.93 -7.50
CA SER A 215 -2.73 25.97 -8.97
C SER A 215 -2.09 24.85 -9.77
N GLU A 216 -0.90 24.34 -9.45
CA GLU A 216 -0.21 23.50 -10.44
C GLU A 216 0.27 22.13 -9.95
N ASN A 217 0.75 21.97 -8.71
CA ASN A 217 1.44 20.72 -8.34
C ASN A 217 0.59 19.73 -7.54
N VAL A 218 -0.51 20.18 -6.92
CA VAL A 218 -1.44 19.30 -6.17
C VAL A 218 -2.73 19.07 -6.96
N THR A 219 -2.97 19.88 -7.99
CA THR A 219 -4.21 19.93 -8.75
C THR A 219 -3.97 19.51 -10.20
N LEU A 220 -4.60 18.43 -10.63
CA LEU A 220 -4.66 18.09 -12.06
C LEU A 220 -5.54 19.11 -12.77
N ALA A 221 -5.00 19.77 -13.79
CA ALA A 221 -5.79 20.51 -14.75
C ALA A 221 -6.60 19.49 -15.57
N THR A 222 -7.91 19.41 -15.35
CA THR A 222 -8.80 18.67 -16.24
C THR A 222 -9.00 19.43 -17.54
N ALA A 223 -9.39 18.75 -18.63
CA ALA A 223 -9.79 19.39 -19.89
C ALA A 223 -10.95 20.40 -19.75
N SER A 224 -11.61 20.42 -18.58
CA SER A 224 -12.66 21.37 -18.18
C SER A 224 -12.18 22.52 -17.29
N GLY A 225 -10.87 22.68 -17.05
CA GLY A 225 -10.30 23.75 -16.22
C GLY A 225 -10.48 23.56 -14.70
N LEU A 226 -11.01 22.42 -14.24
CA LEU A 226 -11.23 22.14 -12.82
C LEU A 226 -9.97 21.53 -12.18
N LYS A 227 -9.49 22.17 -11.12
CA LYS A 227 -8.32 21.75 -10.36
C LYS A 227 -8.67 20.62 -9.38
N VAL A 228 -8.34 19.37 -9.71
CA VAL A 228 -8.65 18.20 -8.86
C VAL A 228 -7.43 17.81 -8.02
N SER A 229 -7.57 17.75 -6.69
CA SER A 229 -6.48 17.34 -5.80
C SER A 229 -6.05 15.89 -6.05
N LEU A 230 -4.74 15.60 -5.93
CA LEU A 230 -4.18 14.27 -6.17
C LEU A 230 -4.97 13.13 -5.49
N PRO A 231 -5.28 13.18 -4.16
CA PRO A 231 -5.99 12.08 -3.49
C PRO A 231 -7.42 11.86 -3.99
N ASN A 232 -8.03 12.89 -4.58
CA ASN A 232 -9.39 12.86 -5.09
C ASN A 232 -9.46 12.43 -6.57
N SER A 233 -8.34 12.43 -7.28
CA SER A 233 -8.27 11.96 -8.67
C SER A 233 -8.63 10.48 -8.78
N MET A 234 -9.29 10.10 -9.86
CA MET A 234 -9.71 8.71 -10.09
C MET A 234 -8.50 7.76 -10.17
N ASP A 235 -7.41 8.21 -10.77
CA ASP A 235 -6.19 7.42 -10.94
C ASP A 235 -5.52 7.13 -9.59
N PHE A 236 -5.44 8.14 -8.72
CA PHE A 236 -4.95 7.94 -7.36
C PHE A 236 -5.87 7.02 -6.55
N ARG A 237 -7.19 7.13 -6.70
CA ARG A 237 -8.14 6.25 -6.01
C ARG A 237 -7.97 4.79 -6.44
N LEU A 238 -7.79 4.54 -7.74
CA LEU A 238 -7.49 3.20 -8.26
C LEU A 238 -6.16 2.68 -7.72
N TYR A 239 -5.11 3.51 -7.70
CA TYR A 239 -3.84 3.20 -7.05
C TYR A 239 -4.03 2.83 -5.57
N TRP A 240 -4.77 3.66 -4.82
CA TRP A 240 -4.92 3.49 -3.38
C TRP A 240 -5.68 2.21 -3.04
N ILE A 241 -6.77 1.94 -3.74
CA ILE A 241 -7.58 0.72 -3.56
C ILE A 241 -6.75 -0.52 -3.89
N SER A 242 -6.09 -0.54 -5.05
CA SER A 242 -5.30 -1.69 -5.50
C SER A 242 -4.07 -1.94 -4.63
N LEU A 243 -3.41 -0.88 -4.12
CA LEU A 243 -2.33 -0.99 -3.14
C LEU A 243 -2.81 -1.67 -1.85
N ASN A 244 -3.88 -1.14 -1.24
CA ASN A 244 -4.41 -1.70 0.00
C ASN A 244 -4.89 -3.14 -0.18
N ALA A 245 -5.52 -3.45 -1.32
CA ALA A 245 -5.88 -4.81 -1.71
C ALA A 245 -4.63 -5.72 -1.79
N ALA A 246 -3.55 -5.28 -2.46
CA ALA A 246 -2.31 -6.05 -2.57
C ALA A 246 -1.69 -6.40 -1.21
N TYR A 247 -1.71 -5.47 -0.26
CA TYR A 247 -1.12 -5.68 1.07
C TYR A 247 -1.88 -6.66 1.97
N VAL A 248 -3.19 -6.90 1.72
CA VAL A 248 -4.01 -7.81 2.55
C VAL A 248 -4.40 -9.08 1.82
N LEU A 249 -4.80 -8.97 0.55
CA LEU A 249 -5.46 -10.07 -0.15
C LEU A 249 -4.50 -11.19 -0.51
N GLU A 250 -3.19 -10.97 -0.62
CA GLU A 250 -2.21 -12.05 -0.79
C GLU A 250 -2.38 -13.13 0.30
N PHE A 251 -2.44 -12.70 1.56
CA PHE A 251 -2.58 -13.58 2.71
C PHE A 251 -3.95 -14.25 2.78
N PHE A 252 -4.98 -13.51 2.36
CA PHE A 252 -6.32 -14.07 2.25
C PHE A 252 -6.38 -15.18 1.18
N LEU A 253 -5.81 -14.94 0.00
CA LEU A 253 -5.76 -15.92 -1.08
C LEU A 253 -4.99 -17.19 -0.65
N GLN A 254 -3.86 -17.02 0.04
CA GLN A 254 -3.13 -18.17 0.59
C GLN A 254 -3.97 -18.96 1.59
N THR A 255 -4.77 -18.26 2.40
CA THR A 255 -5.70 -18.92 3.34
C THR A 255 -6.75 -19.74 2.58
N LEU A 256 -7.27 -19.23 1.45
CA LEU A 256 -8.21 -19.98 0.60
C LEU A 256 -7.57 -21.25 0.02
N VAL A 257 -6.31 -21.17 -0.42
CA VAL A 257 -5.57 -22.35 -0.90
C VAL A 257 -5.35 -23.37 0.23
N LYS A 258 -4.84 -22.94 1.37
CA LYS A 258 -4.58 -23.81 2.54
C LYS A 258 -5.83 -24.49 3.08
N ARG A 259 -7.00 -23.86 2.94
CA ARG A 259 -8.29 -24.43 3.35
C ARG A 259 -8.95 -25.28 2.26
N GLY A 260 -8.32 -25.43 1.09
CA GLY A 260 -8.86 -26.18 -0.05
C GLY A 260 -10.04 -25.49 -0.73
N TYR A 261 -10.22 -24.18 -0.54
CA TYR A 261 -11.28 -23.40 -1.18
C TYR A 261 -10.88 -22.86 -2.56
N MET A 262 -9.58 -22.84 -2.86
CA MET A 262 -9.03 -22.36 -4.13
C MET A 262 -7.82 -23.21 -4.52
N LYS A 263 -7.63 -23.45 -5.82
CA LYS A 263 -6.40 -24.09 -6.32
C LYS A 263 -5.24 -23.10 -6.35
N GLN A 264 -4.02 -23.58 -6.10
CA GLN A 264 -2.80 -22.77 -6.15
C GLN A 264 -2.64 -21.96 -7.44
N GLY A 265 -2.89 -22.57 -8.60
CA GLY A 265 -2.78 -21.89 -9.90
C GLY A 265 -3.71 -20.66 -10.01
N VAL A 266 -4.92 -20.75 -9.45
CA VAL A 266 -5.87 -19.63 -9.42
C VAL A 266 -5.34 -18.51 -8.51
N MET A 267 -4.79 -18.86 -7.34
CA MET A 267 -4.17 -17.87 -6.46
C MET A 267 -3.01 -17.14 -7.14
N LEU A 268 -2.14 -17.86 -7.88
CA LEU A 268 -1.02 -17.24 -8.58
C LEU A 268 -1.50 -16.28 -9.67
N CYS A 269 -2.52 -16.67 -10.44
CA CYS A 269 -3.15 -15.79 -11.43
C CYS A 269 -3.76 -14.54 -10.78
N LEU A 270 -4.51 -14.69 -9.68
CA LEU A 270 -5.06 -13.56 -8.94
C LEU A 270 -3.98 -12.63 -8.37
N ASN A 271 -2.86 -13.18 -7.88
CA ASN A 271 -1.72 -12.37 -7.45
C ASN A 271 -1.10 -11.59 -8.62
N GLN A 272 -0.95 -12.19 -9.79
CA GLN A 272 -0.44 -11.49 -10.98
C GLN A 272 -1.37 -10.35 -11.41
N LEU A 273 -2.68 -10.60 -11.46
CA LEU A 273 -3.68 -9.56 -11.74
C LEU A 273 -3.57 -8.41 -10.75
N LEU A 274 -3.47 -8.72 -9.45
CA LEU A 274 -3.37 -7.72 -8.40
C LEU A 274 -2.06 -6.92 -8.48
N MET A 275 -0.95 -7.58 -8.85
CA MET A 275 0.34 -6.93 -9.09
C MET A 275 0.28 -5.95 -10.26
N VAL A 276 -0.36 -6.32 -11.38
CA VAL A 276 -0.56 -5.42 -12.52
C VAL A 276 -1.48 -4.26 -12.13
N ALA A 277 -2.61 -4.59 -11.49
CA ALA A 277 -3.61 -3.61 -11.06
C ALA A 277 -3.07 -2.60 -10.05
N SER A 278 -2.10 -2.97 -9.21
CA SER A 278 -1.47 -2.07 -8.25
C SER A 278 -0.27 -1.30 -8.80
N THR A 279 0.43 -1.83 -9.81
CA THR A 279 1.64 -1.18 -10.38
C THR A 279 1.29 -0.18 -11.47
N ALA A 280 0.36 -0.52 -12.37
CA ALA A 280 0.01 0.36 -13.47
C ALA A 280 -0.51 1.76 -13.04
N PRO A 281 -1.40 1.91 -12.04
CA PRO A 281 -1.83 3.23 -11.58
C PRO A 281 -0.76 3.90 -10.72
N ALA A 282 0.12 3.12 -10.09
CA ALA A 282 1.27 3.66 -9.37
C ALA A 282 2.26 4.39 -10.31
N LEU A 283 2.46 3.89 -11.54
CA LEU A 283 3.25 4.58 -12.56
C LEU A 283 2.67 5.96 -12.94
N TRP A 284 1.35 6.12 -12.86
CA TRP A 284 0.72 7.42 -13.06
C TRP A 284 1.03 8.37 -11.89
N VAL A 285 0.98 7.87 -10.65
CA VAL A 285 1.32 8.67 -9.45
C VAL A 285 2.78 9.14 -9.49
N LEU A 286 3.69 8.38 -10.11
CA LEU A 286 5.10 8.78 -10.28
C LEU A 286 5.28 10.09 -11.05
N LYS A 287 4.31 10.50 -11.89
CA LYS A 287 4.36 11.81 -12.56
C LYS A 287 4.37 12.98 -11.57
N HIS A 288 3.90 12.75 -10.35
CA HIS A 288 3.86 13.73 -9.26
C HIS A 288 5.03 13.59 -8.29
N VAL A 289 6.00 12.73 -8.58
CA VAL A 289 7.16 12.45 -7.73
C VAL A 289 8.41 13.01 -8.41
N SER A 290 9.20 13.78 -7.67
CA SER A 290 10.52 14.19 -8.15
C SER A 290 11.43 12.96 -8.29
N ALA A 291 11.86 12.66 -9.51
CA ALA A 291 12.78 11.57 -9.80
C ALA A 291 14.09 11.69 -9.00
N TYR A 292 14.59 12.91 -8.79
CA TYR A 292 15.77 13.18 -7.98
C TYR A 292 15.56 12.76 -6.51
N ILE A 293 14.42 13.16 -5.91
CA ILE A 293 14.09 12.82 -4.52
C ILE A 293 13.92 11.30 -4.36
N ALA A 294 13.20 10.65 -5.29
CA ALA A 294 13.01 9.20 -5.27
C ALA A 294 14.32 8.43 -5.43
N ALA A 295 15.18 8.84 -6.37
CA ALA A 295 16.49 8.22 -6.60
C ALA A 295 17.42 8.39 -5.40
N THR A 296 17.46 9.60 -4.81
CA THR A 296 18.26 9.87 -3.61
C THR A 296 17.77 9.05 -2.42
N SER A 297 16.45 8.95 -2.20
CA SER A 297 15.88 8.05 -1.17
C SER A 297 16.31 6.60 -1.36
N PHE A 298 16.30 6.11 -2.60
CA PHE A 298 16.74 4.76 -2.94
C PHE A 298 18.23 4.54 -2.67
N VAL A 299 19.08 5.47 -3.11
CA VAL A 299 20.54 5.41 -2.89
C VAL A 299 20.88 5.47 -1.41
N LEU A 300 20.29 6.38 -0.64
CA LEU A 300 20.48 6.45 0.82
C LEU A 300 20.09 5.14 1.50
N ASN A 301 19.02 4.49 1.05
CA ASN A 301 18.63 3.18 1.56
C ASN A 301 19.58 2.06 1.14
N LEU A 302 20.32 2.16 0.03
CA LEU A 302 21.37 1.20 -0.31
C LEU A 302 22.65 1.44 0.51
N LEU A 303 23.05 2.69 0.68
CA LEU A 303 24.28 3.09 1.39
C LEU A 303 24.18 2.84 2.90
N PHE A 304 23.08 3.30 3.52
CA PHE A 304 22.85 3.20 4.96
C PHE A 304 21.96 2.01 5.35
N GLY A 305 21.62 1.15 4.38
CA GLY A 305 20.66 0.05 4.51
C GLY A 305 21.12 -1.19 5.28
N LYS A 306 22.33 -1.17 5.86
CA LYS A 306 22.78 -2.28 6.71
C LYS A 306 21.93 -2.45 7.99
N GLY A 307 21.08 -1.48 8.34
CA GLY A 307 20.00 -1.62 9.33
C GLY A 307 18.69 -0.99 8.85
N ARG A 308 17.62 -1.78 8.71
CA ARG A 308 16.25 -1.26 8.46
C ARG A 308 15.74 -0.56 9.72
N GLY A 309 16.10 0.72 9.85
CA GLY A 309 15.77 1.59 10.98
C GLY A 309 16.14 3.07 10.73
N ASN A 310 16.92 3.33 9.67
CA ASN A 310 17.37 4.67 9.33
C ASN A 310 16.40 5.42 8.40
N ASP A 311 15.21 4.90 8.12
CA ASP A 311 14.27 5.52 7.16
C ASP A 311 13.89 6.95 7.56
N PHE A 312 13.69 7.21 8.86
CA PHE A 312 13.46 8.56 9.37
C PHE A 312 14.65 9.48 9.10
N VAL A 313 15.87 9.02 9.42
CA VAL A 313 17.11 9.78 9.19
C VAL A 313 17.33 10.01 7.69
N ASN A 314 17.06 9.02 6.85
CA ASN A 314 17.18 9.14 5.40
C ASN A 314 16.24 10.21 4.84
N VAL A 315 15.00 10.31 5.34
CA VAL A 315 14.09 11.40 4.96
C VAL A 315 14.62 12.76 5.42
N MET A 316 15.26 12.84 6.60
CA MET A 316 15.86 14.10 7.08
C MET A 316 17.04 14.53 6.22
N LEU A 317 17.93 13.59 5.91
CA LEU A 317 19.06 13.81 5.02
C LEU A 317 18.61 14.14 3.59
N LEU A 318 17.44 13.66 3.16
CA LEU A 318 16.83 14.00 1.88
C LEU A 318 16.28 15.43 1.86
N LEU A 319 15.70 15.88 2.98
CA LEU A 319 15.12 17.22 3.10
C LEU A 319 16.15 18.33 2.97
N LEU A 320 17.33 18.18 3.59
CA LEU A 320 18.38 19.20 3.57
C LEU A 320 18.77 19.65 2.15
N PRO A 321 19.27 18.78 1.25
CA PRO A 321 19.64 19.17 -0.11
C PRO A 321 18.43 19.50 -0.98
N SER A 322 17.28 18.84 -0.77
CA SER A 322 16.08 19.08 -1.58
C SER A 322 15.44 20.43 -1.29
N TYR A 323 15.53 20.92 -0.05
CA TYR A 323 15.09 22.27 0.30
C TYR A 323 15.91 23.33 -0.44
N PHE A 324 17.23 23.17 -0.54
CA PHE A 324 18.08 24.10 -1.28
C PHE A 324 17.85 24.03 -2.79
N LEU A 325 17.76 22.83 -3.38
CA LEU A 325 17.59 22.65 -4.83
C LEU A 325 16.23 23.13 -5.37
N ILE A 326 15.19 23.12 -4.56
CA ILE A 326 13.86 23.63 -4.96
C ILE A 326 13.76 25.14 -4.70
N SER A 327 14.64 25.72 -3.87
CA SER A 327 14.71 27.15 -3.51
C SER A 327 15.45 28.06 -4.47
N PHE A 328 16.02 27.50 -5.53
CA PHE A 328 16.58 28.18 -6.69
C PHE A 328 15.86 27.71 -7.95
#